data_AF-A0A1C5EMH1-F1
#
_entry.id   AF-A0A1C5EMH1-F1
#
_cell.length_a   1.000
_cell.length_b   1.000
_cell.length_c   1.000
_cell.angle_alpha   90.00
_cell.angle_beta   90.00
_cell.angle_gamma   90.00
#
_symmetry.space_group_name_H-M   'P 1'
#
loop_
_entity.id
_entity.type
_entity.pdbx_description
1 polymer ?
#
loop_
_entity_poly.entity_id
_entity_poly.type
_entity_poly.pdbx_seq_one_letter_code
_entity_poly.pdbx_strand_id
1 'polypeptide(L)' 'MLTINVAVLLAVIVVLRLRRRTESRSRRDERMTVVIVLALGVLLAPTPVGEGITDILGQVAGSVTQASR' A
#
# COMPACT_ATOMS: atom_id res chain seq x y z
N MET A 1 28.09 4.93 6.08
CA MET A 1 26.78 5.61 6.21
C MET A 1 25.81 4.86 5.29
N LEU A 2 24.81 4.17 5.84
CA LEU A 2 23.86 3.36 5.05
C LEU A 2 22.56 4.16 4.91
N THR A 3 22.29 4.66 3.71
CA THR A 3 21.06 5.42 3.41
C THR A 3 19.95 4.42 3.09
N ILE A 4 19.00 4.24 4.01
CA ILE A 4 17.84 3.37 3.77
C ILE A 4 16.78 4.14 2.98
N ASN A 5 16.28 3.55 1.90
CA ASN A 5 15.13 4.08 1.18
C ASN A 5 13.89 4.01 2.08
N VAL A 6 13.28 5.16 2.35
CA VAL A 6 12.10 5.29 3.24
C VAL A 6 10.92 4.46 2.74
N ALA A 7 10.71 4.35 1.42
CA ALA A 7 9.64 3.52 0.86
C ALA A 7 9.85 2.04 1.19
N VAL A 8 11.10 1.54 1.08
CA VAL A 8 11.44 0.16 1.43
C VAL A 8 11.22 -0.09 2.91
N LEU A 9 11.63 0.86 3.77
CA LEU A 9 11.42 0.77 5.22
C LEU A 9 9.92 0.68 5.57
N LEU A 10 9.11 1.58 5.01
CA LEU A 10 7.66 1.58 5.23
C LEU A 10 7.01 0.28 4.71
N ALA A 11 7.43 -0.22 3.55
CA ALA A 11 6.96 -1.49 3.01
C ALA A 11 7.24 -2.66 3.97
N VAL A 12 8.47 -2.75 4.50
CA VAL A 12 8.83 -3.78 5.49
C VAL A 12 7.98 -3.65 6.76
N ILE A 13 7.77 -2.44 7.27
CA ILE A 13 6.93 -2.20 8.45
C ILE A 13 5.49 -2.67 8.19
N VAL A 14 4.92 -2.36 7.02
CA VAL A 14 3.56 -2.81 6.63
C VAL A 14 3.50 -4.33 6.58
N VAL A 15 4.44 -4.99 5.91
CA VAL A 15 4.48 -6.47 5.81
C VAL A 15 4.58 -7.12 7.19
N LEU A 16 5.44 -6.60 8.08
CA LEU A 16 5.56 -7.08 9.45
C LEU A 16 4.27 -6.85 10.26
N ARG A 17 3.58 -5.72 10.04
CA ARG A 17 2.31 -5.37 10.70
C ARG A 17 1.14 -6.21 10.21
N LEU A 18 1.15 -6.66 8.96
CA LEU A 18 0.13 -7.55 8.38
C LEU A 18 0.38 -9.02 8.75
N ARG A 19 1.65 -9.43 8.92
CA ARG A 19 2.01 -10.78 9.36
C ARG A 19 1.68 -11.07 10.82
N ARG A 20 1.52 -10.06 11.67
CA ARG A 20 1.11 -10.26 13.06
C ARG A 20 -0.36 -10.68 13.10
N ARG A 21 -0.66 -11.73 13.88
CA ARG A 21 -2.03 -12.22 14.10
C ARG A 21 -2.95 -11.08 14.50
N THR A 22 -4.18 -11.13 14.01
CA THR A 22 -5.28 -10.22 14.32
C THR A 22 -5.74 -10.43 15.77
N GLU A 23 -4.91 -10.00 16.71
CA GLU A 23 -5.33 -9.70 18.08
C GLU A 23 -6.36 -8.56 18.03
N SER A 24 -7.15 -8.37 19.10
CA SER A 24 -8.01 -7.18 19.27
C SER A 24 -7.17 -5.92 19.08
N ARG A 25 -7.19 -5.39 17.86
CA ARG A 25 -6.30 -4.32 17.45
C ARG A 25 -6.86 -3.06 18.09
N SER A 26 -6.08 -2.46 18.98
CA SER A 26 -6.43 -1.16 19.51
C SER A 26 -6.66 -0.20 18.34
N ARG A 27 -7.69 0.65 18.42
CA ARG A 27 -8.00 1.65 17.38
C ARG A 27 -6.79 2.51 17.00
N ARG A 28 -5.83 2.68 17.92
CA ARG A 28 -4.55 3.35 17.68
C ARG A 28 -3.66 2.60 16.68
N ASP A 29 -3.55 1.28 16.82
CA ASP A 29 -2.73 0.45 15.93
C ASP A 29 -3.30 0.36 14.53
N GLU A 30 -4.63 0.33 14.42
CA GLU A 30 -5.32 0.38 13.14
C GLU A 30 -5.04 1.71 12.43
N ARG A 31 -5.29 2.85 13.09
CA ARG A 31 -5.01 4.19 12.54
C ARG A 31 -3.54 4.36 12.14
N MET A 32 -2.61 3.91 12.97
CA MET A 32 -1.18 4.02 12.66
C MET A 32 -0.79 3.16 11.45
N THR A 33 -1.39 1.97 11.30
CA THR A 33 -1.17 1.13 10.12
C THR A 33 -1.71 1.80 8.85
N VAL A 34 -2.91 2.39 8.93
CA VAL A 34 -3.51 3.15 7.81
C VAL A 34 -2.61 4.31 7.39
N VAL A 35 -2.11 5.11 8.34
CA VAL A 35 -1.21 6.24 8.03
C VAL A 35 0.08 5.77 7.36
N ILE A 36 0.69 4.69 7.83
CA ILE A 36 1.91 4.13 7.24
C ILE A 36 1.64 3.64 5.80
N VAL A 37 0.54 2.93 5.58
CA VAL A 37 0.14 2.44 4.25
C VAL A 37 -0.14 3.61 3.30
N LEU A 38 -0.81 4.66 3.77
CA LEU A 38 -1.06 5.86 2.98
C LEU A 38 0.25 6.56 2.59
N ALA A 39 1.16 6.76 3.54
CA ALA A 39 2.47 7.35 3.27
C ALA A 39 3.28 6.53 2.26
N LEU A 40 3.24 5.20 2.39
CA LEU A 40 3.88 4.30 1.44
C LEU A 40 3.28 4.46 0.04
N GLY A 41 1.95 4.50 -0.08
CA GLY A 41 1.25 4.71 -1.35
C GLY A 41 1.61 6.03 -2.02
N VAL A 42 1.66 7.13 -1.25
CA VAL A 42 2.07 8.46 -1.76
C VAL A 42 3.52 8.45 -2.26
N LEU A 43 4.43 7.76 -1.57
CA LEU A 43 5.81 7.61 -2.01
C LEU A 43 5.95 6.73 -3.26
N LEU A 44 5.10 5.70 -3.40
CA LEU A 44 5.14 4.79 -4.55
C LEU A 44 4.47 5.37 -5.79
N ALA A 45 3.46 6.23 -5.65
CA ALA A 45 2.66 6.75 -6.76
C ALA A 45 3.49 7.33 -7.93
N PRO A 46 4.52 8.17 -7.71
CA PRO A 46 5.34 8.73 -8.80
C PRO A 46 6.49 7.79 -9.23
N THR A 47 6.47 6.51 -8.85
CA THR A 47 7.50 5.53 -9.24
C THR A 47 6.98 4.63 -10.36
N PRO A 48 7.86 4.02 -11.18
CA PRO A 48 7.43 3.08 -12.22
C PRO A 48 6.59 1.91 -11.69
N VAL A 49 6.82 1.51 -10.43
CA VAL A 49 6.02 0.49 -9.75
C VAL A 49 4.62 1.01 -9.45
N GLY A 50 4.50 2.27 -8.99
CA GLY A 50 3.21 2.92 -8.75
C GLY A 50 2.39 3.09 -10.02
N GLU A 51 3.02 3.54 -11.10
CA GLU A 51 2.40 3.67 -12.43
C GLU A 51 1.88 2.32 -12.95
N GLY A 52 2.69 1.26 -12.86
CA GLY A 52 2.27 -0.08 -13.26
C GLY A 52 1.08 -0.60 -12.45
N ILE A 53 1.02 -0.32 -11.14
CA ILE A 53 -0.14 -0.65 -10.31
C ILE A 53 -1.38 0.11 -10.78
N THR A 54 -1.27 1.41 -11.06
CA THR A 54 -2.42 2.21 -11.53
C THR A 54 -2.93 1.77 -12.89
N ASP A 55 -2.04 1.36 -13.81
CA ASP A 55 -2.41 0.87 -15.13
C ASP A 55 -3.19 -0.44 -15.06
N ILE A 56 -2.73 -1.39 -14.24
CA ILE A 56 -3.44 -2.66 -13.99
C ILE A 56 -4.81 -2.37 -13.39
N LEU A 57 -4.87 -1.48 -12.40
CA LEU A 57 -6.13 -1.15 -11.73
C LEU A 57 -7.12 -0.47 -12.70
N GLY A 58 -6.64 0.39 -13.60
CA GLY A 58 -7.43 0.99 -14.67
C GLY A 58 -7.99 -0.04 -15.65
N GLN A 59 -7.19 -1.02 -16.06
CA GLN A 59 -7.62 -2.11 -16.94
C GLN A 59 -8.71 -2.98 -16.27
N VAL A 60 -8.55 -3.29 -14.98
CA VAL A 60 -9.56 -4.05 -14.21
C VAL A 60 -10.85 -3.24 -14.04
N ALA A 61 -10.76 -1.96 -13.71
CA ALA A 61 -11.93 -1.10 -13.58
C ALA A 61 -12.68 -0.97 -14.92
N GLY A 62 -11.94 -0.85 -16.02
CA GLY A 62 -12.48 -0.83 -17.37
C GLY A 62 -13.20 -2.12 -17.74
N SER A 63 -12.60 -3.28 -17.44
CA SER A 63 -13.20 -4.59 -17.75
C SER A 63 -14.47 -4.86 -16.94
N VAL A 64 -14.51 -4.50 -15.65
CA VAL A 64 -15.71 -4.60 -14.82
C VAL A 64 -16.82 -3.67 -15.33
N THR A 65 -16.47 -2.44 -15.70
CA THR A 65 -17.44 -1.47 -16.24
C THR A 65 -18.01 -1.94 -17.57
N GLN A 66 -17.18 -2.51 -18.45
CA GLN A 66 -17.62 -3.07 -19.72
C GLN A 66 -18.47 -4.33 -19.53
N ALA A 67 -18.17 -5.19 -18.57
CA ALA A 67 -18.96 -6.39 -18.26
C ALA A 67 -20.32 -6.06 -17.60
N SER A 68 -20.43 -4.89 -16.98
CA SER A 68 -21.69 -4.42 -16.37
C SER A 68 -22.64 -3.74 -17.37
N ARG A 69 -22.21 -3.48 -18.61
CA ARG A 69 -23.01 -2.85 -19.66
C ARG A 69 -23.54 -3.88 -20.65
#